data_AF-A0A3Q0D0M1-F1
#
_entry.id   AF-A0A3Q0D0M1-F1
#
_cell.length_a   1.000
_cell.length_b   1.000
_cell.length_c   1.000
_cell.angle_alpha   90.00
_cell.angle_beta   90.00
_cell.angle_gamma   90.00
#
_symmetry.space_group_name_H-M   'P 1'
#
loop_
_entity.id
_entity.type
_entity.pdbx_description
1 polymer ?
#
loop_
_entity_poly.entity_id
_entity_poly.type
_entity_poly.pdbx_seq_one_letter_code
_entity_poly.pdbx_strand_id
1 'polypeptide(L)'
;MPRVKVELGSQLSAVSPRGRAAREGKKEEPDDGKCILITVSTPPPCSSSCFVLSRAIYTLSASLGNRQLRNNNEILKKPPLLESSHTRGLSVHQARLSAVATDGLESHQLISRTHSSPAGSVSPHPAADCPRQPASTTGIAYDPLMLKHQCICGNSITHPEHAGRIQSIWSRLQETGLLNKCERIQGRKASLEEIQLVHSEHHCLLYGTSPLDGQKLDSRTHLGDDSRKFFSSLPCGGLGVDSDTIWNELHSSGAARMAVGCVIELASRVASGELKNGFAVVRPPGHHAEESAAMGFCFFNSVAITAKYLRDQLNINKILIVDLDVHHGNGTQQAFYADPSVLYISLHRYDEGNFFPGSGAPNEVGIGQGEGYNINIAWTGGLDPPMGDVEYLEAFRSRLQSHTHRCTWP
;
A
#
# COMPACT_ATOMS: atom_id res chain seq x y z
N MET A 1 41.38 25.21 -31.49
CA MET A 1 41.97 24.55 -32.67
C MET A 1 40.96 23.53 -33.22
N PRO A 2 40.88 23.36 -34.55
CA PRO A 2 39.72 22.82 -35.24
C PRO A 2 39.74 21.29 -35.42
N ARG A 3 38.56 20.81 -35.85
CA ARG A 3 38.19 19.46 -36.33
C ARG A 3 39.31 18.67 -37.01
N VAL A 4 39.37 17.37 -36.71
CA VAL A 4 39.88 16.35 -37.62
C VAL A 4 38.80 15.29 -37.83
N LYS A 5 38.27 15.30 -39.06
CA LYS A 5 37.43 14.29 -39.68
C LYS A 5 38.40 13.44 -40.53
N VAL A 6 38.38 12.12 -40.41
CA VAL A 6 39.03 11.23 -41.39
C VAL A 6 38.01 10.20 -41.84
N GLU A 7 37.49 10.43 -43.04
CA GLU A 7 36.88 9.42 -43.93
C GLU A 7 37.99 8.89 -44.85
N LEU A 8 38.14 7.57 -44.88
CA LEU A 8 38.83 6.77 -45.90
C LEU A 8 38.09 5.43 -45.87
N GLY A 9 37.60 4.81 -46.93
CA GLY A 9 37.66 5.05 -48.36
C GLY A 9 37.02 3.80 -48.98
N SER A 10 36.13 4.00 -49.95
CA SER A 10 35.44 2.97 -50.71
C SER A 10 36.40 2.08 -51.50
N GLN A 11 36.15 0.76 -51.56
CA GLN A 11 36.23 -0.02 -52.81
C GLN A 11 35.22 -1.19 -52.79
N LEU A 12 34.52 -1.30 -53.93
CA LEU A 12 33.50 -2.28 -54.28
C LEU A 12 34.13 -3.62 -54.73
N SER A 13 33.50 -4.75 -54.40
CA SER A 13 33.23 -5.80 -55.39
C SER A 13 32.17 -6.77 -54.88
N ALA A 14 31.15 -6.98 -55.70
CA ALA A 14 29.97 -7.80 -55.45
C ALA A 14 30.28 -9.30 -55.51
N VAL A 15 29.75 -10.07 -54.53
CA VAL A 15 29.40 -11.49 -54.70
C VAL A 15 28.14 -11.77 -53.87
N SER A 16 27.09 -12.26 -54.55
CA SER A 16 25.91 -12.91 -54.00
C SER A 16 25.49 -13.98 -55.04
N PRO A 17 24.70 -15.04 -54.74
CA PRO A 17 24.08 -15.45 -53.47
C PRO A 17 24.36 -16.93 -53.11
N ARG A 18 24.08 -17.34 -51.85
CA ARG A 18 23.46 -18.65 -51.54
C ARG A 18 23.01 -18.74 -50.08
N GLY A 19 21.68 -18.72 -49.94
CA GLY A 19 20.83 -19.34 -48.91
C GLY A 19 21.32 -19.45 -47.46
N ARG A 20 20.62 -18.77 -46.55
CA ARG A 20 20.26 -19.36 -45.25
C ARG A 20 18.92 -18.82 -44.77
N ALA A 21 18.19 -19.75 -44.16
CA ALA A 21 16.76 -19.73 -43.88
C ALA A 21 16.31 -18.62 -42.92
N ALA A 22 15.02 -18.27 -43.09
CA ALA A 22 14.23 -17.47 -42.19
C ALA A 22 14.37 -17.90 -40.73
N ARG A 23 14.64 -16.92 -39.85
CA ARG A 23 14.16 -16.95 -38.47
C ARG A 23 13.11 -15.86 -38.36
N GLU A 24 11.86 -16.30 -38.34
CA GLU A 24 10.74 -15.46 -37.92
C GLU A 24 11.08 -14.90 -36.54
N GLY A 25 11.16 -13.57 -36.45
CA GLY A 25 11.23 -12.89 -35.17
C GLY A 25 9.97 -13.22 -34.39
N LYS A 26 10.13 -13.90 -33.25
CA LYS A 26 9.10 -13.93 -32.22
C LYS A 26 8.72 -12.48 -31.94
N LYS A 27 7.47 -12.11 -32.23
CA LYS A 27 6.84 -10.96 -31.57
C LYS A 27 6.94 -11.23 -30.08
N GLU A 28 7.74 -10.45 -29.37
CA GLU A 28 7.61 -10.35 -27.93
C GLU A 28 6.16 -9.91 -27.67
N GLU A 29 5.40 -10.75 -26.96
CA GLU A 29 4.16 -10.30 -26.34
C GLU A 29 4.50 -9.13 -25.39
N PRO A 30 3.67 -8.09 -25.33
CA PRO A 30 3.87 -7.06 -24.32
C PRO A 30 3.81 -7.72 -22.95
N ASP A 31 4.86 -7.54 -22.15
CA ASP A 31 4.82 -7.82 -20.72
C ASP A 31 3.67 -6.98 -20.14
N ASP A 32 2.53 -7.62 -19.89
CA ASP A 32 1.43 -7.07 -19.09
C ASP A 32 1.92 -7.01 -17.63
N GLY A 33 2.96 -6.19 -17.41
CA GLY A 33 3.70 -6.11 -16.16
C GLY A 33 2.73 -5.85 -15.02
N LYS A 34 2.82 -6.69 -13.98
CA LYS A 34 1.99 -6.55 -12.78
C LYS A 34 2.17 -5.13 -12.22
N CYS A 35 1.06 -4.44 -12.04
CA CYS A 35 1.02 -3.09 -11.46
C CYS A 35 0.35 -3.15 -10.08
N ILE A 36 0.94 -2.49 -9.08
CA ILE A 36 0.35 -2.39 -7.73
C ILE A 36 0.18 -0.92 -7.38
N LEU A 37 -1.01 -0.57 -6.87
CA LEU A 37 -1.31 0.72 -6.27
C LEU A 37 -1.21 0.59 -4.74
N ILE A 38 -0.35 1.39 -4.12
CA ILE A 38 -0.30 1.55 -2.67
C ILE A 38 -0.79 2.96 -2.34
N THR A 39 -1.76 3.07 -1.44
CA THR A 39 -2.26 4.37 -0.95
C THR A 39 -1.83 4.60 0.49
N VAL A 40 -1.32 5.80 0.76
CA VAL A 40 -0.92 6.24 2.11
C VAL A 40 -1.93 7.26 2.60
N SER A 41 -2.33 7.15 3.86
CA SER A 41 -3.17 8.14 4.54
C SER A 41 -2.99 8.01 6.04
N THR A 42 -2.82 9.13 6.75
CA THR A 42 -3.13 9.16 8.19
C THR A 42 -4.56 9.72 8.37
N PRO A 43 -5.45 9.00 9.08
CA PRO A 43 -6.74 9.58 9.40
C PRO A 43 -6.51 10.76 10.35
N PRO A 44 -7.09 11.95 10.06
CA PRO A 44 -7.05 13.05 11.01
C PRO A 44 -7.84 12.68 12.28
N PRO A 45 -7.60 13.36 13.40
CA PRO A 45 -8.29 13.06 14.65
C PRO A 45 -9.83 13.27 14.64
N CYS A 46 -10.47 13.71 13.54
CA CYS A 46 -11.95 13.80 13.43
C CYS A 46 -12.52 13.60 12.00
N SER A 47 -13.23 12.47 11.85
CA SER A 47 -14.55 12.21 11.20
C SER A 47 -14.98 12.60 9.77
N SER A 48 -14.26 13.32 8.90
CA SER A 48 -14.84 13.67 7.57
C SER A 48 -14.09 13.17 6.33
N SER A 49 -12.78 12.95 6.40
CA SER A 49 -11.94 12.66 5.22
C SER A 49 -12.09 11.23 4.64
N CYS A 50 -12.71 10.32 5.39
CA CYS A 50 -12.74 8.89 5.05
C CYS A 50 -13.59 8.55 3.80
N PHE A 51 -14.57 9.38 3.47
CA PHE A 51 -15.48 9.15 2.33
C PHE A 51 -14.86 9.52 0.97
N VAL A 52 -13.99 10.53 0.93
CA VAL A 52 -13.31 10.98 -0.30
C VAL A 52 -12.31 9.94 -0.77
N LEU A 53 -11.50 9.41 0.17
CA LEU A 53 -10.55 8.32 -0.07
C LEU A 53 -11.23 7.09 -0.70
N SER A 54 -12.38 6.67 -0.19
CA SER A 54 -13.08 5.48 -0.71
C SER A 54 -13.56 5.65 -2.16
N ARG A 55 -14.14 6.80 -2.52
CA ARG A 55 -14.59 7.07 -3.91
C ARG A 55 -13.42 7.28 -4.87
N ALA A 56 -12.38 7.96 -4.42
CA ALA A 56 -11.20 8.24 -5.24
C ALA A 56 -10.40 6.96 -5.55
N ILE A 57 -10.17 6.12 -4.53
CA ILE A 57 -9.55 4.79 -4.67
C ILE A 57 -10.43 3.88 -5.53
N TYR A 58 -11.75 3.85 -5.33
CA TYR A 58 -12.66 3.05 -6.15
C TYR A 58 -12.60 3.44 -7.63
N THR A 59 -12.50 4.73 -7.93
CA THR A 59 -12.41 5.23 -9.30
C THR A 59 -11.08 4.86 -9.97
N LEU A 60 -9.96 4.93 -9.24
CA LEU A 60 -8.65 4.48 -9.72
C LEU A 60 -8.58 2.96 -9.93
N SER A 61 -9.10 2.18 -8.97
CA SER A 61 -9.15 0.71 -9.09
C SER A 61 -10.05 0.25 -10.24
N ALA A 62 -11.21 0.90 -10.44
CA ALA A 62 -12.12 0.60 -11.55
C ALA A 62 -11.54 0.99 -12.92
N SER A 63 -10.69 2.01 -12.97
CA SER A 63 -9.94 2.41 -14.17
C SER A 63 -8.90 1.34 -14.57
N LEU A 64 -8.10 0.88 -13.61
CA LEU A 64 -7.06 -0.14 -13.84
C LEU A 64 -7.67 -1.52 -14.16
N GLY A 65 -8.77 -1.91 -13.50
CA GLY A 65 -9.44 -3.20 -13.73
C GLY A 65 -10.22 -3.30 -15.06
N ASN A 66 -10.59 -2.17 -15.68
CA ASN A 66 -11.38 -2.17 -16.92
C ASN A 66 -10.59 -2.54 -18.19
N ARG A 67 -9.26 -2.74 -18.11
CA ARG A 67 -8.45 -3.25 -19.23
C ARG A 67 -8.69 -4.75 -19.49
N GLN A 68 -8.89 -5.56 -18.45
CA GLN A 68 -9.08 -7.00 -18.62
C GLN A 68 -10.40 -7.36 -19.32
N LEU A 69 -11.43 -6.51 -19.20
CA LEU A 69 -12.74 -6.74 -19.79
C LEU A 69 -12.92 -6.09 -21.17
N ARG A 70 -12.07 -5.14 -21.57
CA ARG A 70 -12.18 -4.47 -22.87
C ARG A 70 -11.57 -5.24 -24.04
N ASN A 71 -10.65 -6.18 -23.80
CA ASN A 71 -10.09 -7.02 -24.87
C ASN A 71 -11.09 -8.08 -25.40
N ASN A 72 -12.22 -8.30 -24.73
CA ASN A 72 -13.20 -9.32 -25.14
C ASN A 72 -14.46 -8.76 -25.83
N ASN A 73 -14.62 -7.45 -26.00
CA ASN A 73 -15.88 -6.86 -26.48
C ASN A 73 -15.76 -5.92 -27.70
N GLU A 74 -14.63 -5.89 -28.41
CA GLU A 74 -14.54 -5.19 -29.71
C GLU A 74 -15.01 -6.05 -30.91
N ILE A 75 -16.13 -6.76 -30.79
CA ILE A 75 -16.91 -7.23 -31.97
C ILE A 75 -18.41 -7.17 -31.64
N LEU A 76 -18.99 -5.96 -31.58
CA LEU A 76 -20.32 -5.62 -32.14
C LEU A 76 -20.64 -4.14 -31.87
N LYS A 77 -20.58 -3.30 -32.89
CA LYS A 77 -21.20 -1.96 -32.88
C LYS A 77 -22.57 -2.03 -33.54
N LYS A 78 -23.62 -1.51 -32.89
CA LYS A 78 -24.77 -0.81 -33.52
C LYS A 78 -25.52 0.08 -32.49
N PRO A 79 -26.16 1.19 -32.93
CA PRO A 79 -26.51 2.36 -32.11
C PRO A 79 -27.91 2.29 -31.43
N PRO A 80 -28.28 3.25 -30.54
CA PRO A 80 -29.38 3.07 -29.58
C PRO A 80 -30.76 3.50 -30.11
N LEU A 81 -31.80 2.85 -29.58
CA LEU A 81 -33.20 3.28 -29.69
C LEU A 81 -33.71 3.81 -28.35
N LEU A 82 -34.58 4.81 -28.49
CA LEU A 82 -35.20 5.69 -27.51
C LEU A 82 -36.43 5.04 -26.85
N GLU A 83 -36.71 5.37 -25.56
CA GLU A 83 -38.03 5.50 -24.86
C GLU A 83 -37.86 5.21 -23.35
N SER A 84 -37.97 6.18 -22.44
CA SER A 84 -39.15 6.88 -21.86
C SER A 84 -39.65 6.28 -20.53
N SER A 85 -39.38 7.02 -19.46
CA SER A 85 -40.23 7.34 -18.29
C SER A 85 -41.22 6.31 -17.76
N HIS A 86 -41.10 5.91 -16.49
CA HIS A 86 -42.24 5.89 -15.55
C HIS A 86 -41.80 5.87 -14.08
N THR A 87 -42.35 6.83 -13.33
CA THR A 87 -42.31 7.04 -11.88
C THR A 87 -43.38 6.22 -11.14
N ARG A 88 -43.04 5.66 -9.97
CA ARG A 88 -43.86 5.40 -8.75
C ARG A 88 -43.09 4.38 -7.90
N GLY A 89 -43.04 4.39 -6.57
CA GLY A 89 -43.66 5.17 -5.50
C GLY A 89 -43.27 4.46 -4.20
N LEU A 90 -42.92 5.23 -3.16
CA LEU A 90 -42.50 4.74 -1.85
C LEU A 90 -43.65 4.01 -1.13
N SER A 91 -43.36 2.92 -0.42
CA SER A 91 -44.17 2.48 0.71
C SER A 91 -43.28 1.94 1.83
N VAL A 92 -43.46 2.55 2.99
CA VAL A 92 -42.86 2.29 4.30
C VAL A 92 -43.55 1.08 4.92
N HIS A 93 -42.80 0.11 5.45
CA HIS A 93 -43.34 -0.84 6.41
C HIS A 93 -42.49 -0.93 7.68
N GLN A 94 -43.20 -0.68 8.78
CA GLN A 94 -42.78 -0.56 10.15
C GLN A 94 -42.88 -1.91 10.86
N ALA A 95 -41.99 -2.09 11.83
CA ALA A 95 -41.74 -3.28 12.63
C ALA A 95 -42.94 -3.81 13.45
N ARG A 96 -42.89 -5.10 13.79
CA ARG A 96 -43.50 -5.69 15.00
C ARG A 96 -42.52 -6.61 15.71
N LEU A 97 -42.44 -6.42 17.03
CA LEU A 97 -41.69 -7.17 18.04
C LEU A 97 -42.55 -8.30 18.63
N SER A 98 -41.91 -9.41 19.06
CA SER A 98 -42.25 -10.35 20.17
C SER A 98 -41.10 -11.39 20.23
N ALA A 99 -40.22 -11.52 21.24
CA ALA A 99 -40.36 -12.06 22.62
C ALA A 99 -40.95 -13.49 22.66
N VAL A 100 -40.50 -14.53 23.41
CA VAL A 100 -39.36 -14.89 24.30
C VAL A 100 -39.51 -16.41 24.61
N ALA A 101 -38.42 -17.09 25.05
CA ALA A 101 -38.32 -18.37 25.82
C ALA A 101 -38.56 -19.71 25.07
N THR A 102 -37.57 -20.62 24.90
CA THR A 102 -36.86 -21.57 25.82
C THR A 102 -37.75 -22.71 26.37
N ASP A 103 -37.49 -23.98 25.97
CA ASP A 103 -37.11 -25.08 26.89
C ASP A 103 -36.77 -26.43 26.19
N GLY A 104 -35.98 -27.28 26.88
CA GLY A 104 -35.89 -28.77 26.80
C GLY A 104 -35.22 -29.40 25.57
N LEU A 105 -34.01 -29.99 25.60
CA LEU A 105 -33.40 -31.11 26.34
C LEU A 105 -33.73 -32.54 25.81
N GLU A 106 -32.65 -33.27 25.53
CA GLU A 106 -32.43 -34.73 25.58
C GLU A 106 -32.67 -35.68 24.37
N SER A 107 -31.52 -36.11 23.80
CA SER A 107 -31.01 -37.49 23.59
C SER A 107 -31.96 -38.61 23.16
N HIS A 108 -31.60 -39.35 22.09
CA HIS A 108 -31.37 -40.82 22.13
C HIS A 108 -30.83 -41.33 20.79
N GLN A 109 -29.67 -42.02 20.84
CA GLN A 109 -29.12 -42.87 19.79
C GLN A 109 -29.78 -44.25 19.79
N LEU A 110 -29.88 -44.89 18.61
CA LEU A 110 -30.05 -46.34 18.47
C LEU A 110 -29.29 -46.87 17.24
N ILE A 111 -28.64 -48.02 17.45
CA ILE A 111 -27.64 -48.68 16.59
C ILE A 111 -28.28 -49.91 15.92
N SER A 112 -27.97 -50.21 14.64
CA SER A 112 -27.43 -51.52 14.15
C SER A 112 -27.96 -52.03 12.78
N ARG A 113 -27.00 -52.23 11.84
CA ARG A 113 -26.69 -53.39 10.95
C ARG A 113 -27.83 -54.01 10.08
N THR A 114 -27.71 -54.23 8.76
CA THR A 114 -26.84 -55.22 8.07
C THR A 114 -26.96 -55.17 6.51
N HIS A 115 -25.82 -55.38 5.83
CA HIS A 115 -25.46 -56.09 4.58
C HIS A 115 -26.38 -56.34 3.34
N SER A 116 -25.81 -55.97 2.17
CA SER A 116 -25.64 -56.73 0.88
C SER A 116 -26.40 -56.30 -0.41
N SER A 117 -25.59 -56.07 -1.46
CA SER A 117 -25.80 -55.62 -2.88
C SER A 117 -26.42 -56.72 -3.82
N PRO A 118 -26.64 -56.57 -5.17
CA PRO A 118 -25.86 -55.79 -6.17
C PRO A 118 -26.57 -55.21 -7.44
N ALA A 119 -25.73 -54.51 -8.23
CA ALA A 119 -25.75 -54.28 -9.68
C ALA A 119 -26.56 -53.09 -10.26
N GLY A 120 -25.81 -52.12 -10.78
CA GLY A 120 -26.29 -51.01 -11.60
C GLY A 120 -25.11 -50.15 -12.04
N SER A 121 -24.40 -50.59 -13.07
CA SER A 121 -23.27 -49.89 -13.68
C SER A 121 -23.75 -48.61 -14.39
N VAL A 122 -23.48 -47.46 -13.78
CA VAL A 122 -23.39 -46.18 -14.49
C VAL A 122 -22.25 -45.43 -13.82
N SER A 123 -21.14 -45.26 -14.53
CA SER A 123 -20.07 -44.36 -14.12
C SER A 123 -20.57 -42.91 -14.28
N PRO A 124 -20.70 -42.10 -13.23
CA PRO A 124 -20.65 -40.67 -13.41
C PRO A 124 -19.16 -40.35 -13.58
N HIS A 125 -18.79 -39.80 -14.74
CA HIS A 125 -17.54 -39.08 -14.85
C HIS A 125 -17.39 -38.15 -13.65
N PRO A 126 -16.24 -38.12 -12.97
CA PRO A 126 -16.00 -37.09 -11.98
C PRO A 126 -16.12 -35.78 -12.74
N ALA A 127 -17.14 -34.98 -12.42
CA ALA A 127 -17.06 -33.56 -12.68
C ALA A 127 -15.73 -33.15 -12.07
N ALA A 128 -14.76 -32.80 -12.91
CA ALA A 128 -13.60 -32.09 -12.46
C ALA A 128 -14.16 -30.87 -11.75
N ASP A 129 -14.19 -30.90 -10.42
CA ASP A 129 -14.33 -29.73 -9.60
C ASP A 129 -13.19 -28.83 -10.06
N CYS A 130 -13.51 -27.95 -11.00
CA CYS A 130 -12.69 -26.79 -11.26
C CYS A 130 -12.55 -26.16 -9.88
N PRO A 131 -11.33 -25.99 -9.34
CA PRO A 131 -11.16 -25.31 -8.08
C PRO A 131 -11.88 -23.98 -8.25
N ARG A 132 -13.01 -23.81 -7.55
CA ARG A 132 -13.66 -22.51 -7.45
C ARG A 132 -12.59 -21.65 -6.81
N GLN A 133 -11.89 -20.86 -7.65
CA GLN A 133 -10.95 -19.86 -7.19
C GLN A 133 -11.69 -19.10 -6.09
N PRO A 134 -11.24 -19.16 -4.82
CA PRO A 134 -11.93 -18.45 -3.77
C PRO A 134 -12.04 -17.00 -4.22
N ALA A 135 -13.27 -16.47 -4.23
CA ALA A 135 -13.50 -15.11 -4.67
C ALA A 135 -12.58 -14.20 -3.85
N SER A 136 -11.53 -13.66 -4.47
CA SER A 136 -10.47 -12.95 -3.76
C SER A 136 -11.11 -11.76 -3.03
N THR A 137 -11.02 -11.79 -1.70
CA THR A 137 -11.66 -10.80 -0.83
C THR A 137 -10.69 -9.67 -0.47
N THR A 138 -11.14 -8.73 0.34
CA THR A 138 -10.30 -7.68 0.94
C THR A 138 -9.53 -8.25 2.12
N GLY A 139 -8.21 -8.12 2.13
CA GLY A 139 -7.39 -8.42 3.29
C GLY A 139 -7.35 -7.28 4.30
N ILE A 140 -7.17 -7.59 5.57
CA ILE A 140 -6.91 -6.60 6.61
C ILE A 140 -5.79 -7.04 7.53
N ALA A 141 -4.77 -6.19 7.68
CA ALA A 141 -3.65 -6.42 8.59
C ALA A 141 -3.73 -5.49 9.80
N TYR A 142 -3.57 -6.04 10.99
CA TYR A 142 -3.56 -5.33 12.27
C TYR A 142 -2.86 -6.21 13.31
N ASP A 143 -2.08 -5.60 14.20
CA ASP A 143 -1.43 -6.30 15.31
C ASP A 143 -1.41 -5.43 16.57
N PRO A 144 -1.90 -5.93 17.72
CA PRO A 144 -1.96 -5.17 18.97
C PRO A 144 -0.57 -4.86 19.56
N LEU A 145 0.51 -5.52 19.12
CA LEU A 145 1.88 -5.16 19.51
C LEU A 145 2.19 -3.70 19.15
N MET A 146 1.63 -3.19 18.06
CA MET A 146 1.80 -1.79 17.65
C MET A 146 1.22 -0.80 18.65
N LEU A 147 0.28 -1.22 19.52
CA LEU A 147 -0.26 -0.37 20.59
C LEU A 147 0.79 -0.05 21.67
N LYS A 148 1.82 -0.88 21.82
CA LYS A 148 2.84 -0.73 22.87
C LYS A 148 3.83 0.41 22.59
N HIS A 149 3.91 0.90 21.36
CA HIS A 149 4.66 2.12 21.05
C HIS A 149 3.93 3.33 21.64
N GLN A 150 4.22 3.66 22.89
CA GLN A 150 3.58 4.76 23.60
C GLN A 150 4.61 5.43 24.49
N CYS A 151 4.54 6.76 24.56
CA CYS A 151 5.39 7.53 25.45
C CYS A 151 5.13 7.15 26.91
N ILE A 152 6.19 7.01 27.69
CA ILE A 152 6.12 6.62 29.11
C ILE A 152 5.40 7.66 29.98
N CYS A 153 5.26 8.91 29.49
CA CYS A 153 4.51 9.95 30.19
C CYS A 153 3.01 9.67 30.28
N GLY A 154 2.49 8.76 29.43
CA GLY A 154 1.08 8.39 29.38
C GLY A 154 0.11 9.47 28.85
N ASN A 155 0.60 10.64 28.42
CA ASN A 155 -0.23 11.76 28.01
C ASN A 155 -0.53 11.76 26.51
N SER A 156 -1.71 11.25 26.12
CA SER A 156 -2.17 11.25 24.72
C SER A 156 -2.62 12.61 24.19
N ILE A 157 -2.78 13.63 25.04
CA ILE A 157 -3.10 15.00 24.60
C ILE A 157 -1.85 15.66 24.01
N THR A 158 -0.68 15.39 24.62
CA THR A 158 0.61 15.90 24.15
C THR A 158 1.13 15.13 22.93
N HIS A 159 0.72 13.87 22.76
CA HIS A 159 1.21 12.99 21.70
C HIS A 159 0.06 12.63 20.74
N PRO A 160 -0.11 13.37 19.63
CA PRO A 160 -1.19 13.14 18.68
C PRO A 160 -1.09 11.77 17.99
N GLU A 161 0.13 11.25 17.79
CA GLU A 161 0.36 9.88 17.33
C GLU A 161 0.35 8.91 18.54
N HIS A 162 -0.84 8.42 18.91
CA HIS A 162 -1.02 7.50 20.04
C HIS A 162 -1.77 6.22 19.65
N ALA A 163 -1.64 5.17 20.49
CA ALA A 163 -2.19 3.83 20.27
C ALA A 163 -3.71 3.81 19.99
N GLY A 164 -4.45 4.76 20.57
CA GLY A 164 -5.89 4.90 20.39
C GLY A 164 -6.33 5.10 18.94
N ARG A 165 -5.45 5.60 18.05
CA ARG A 165 -5.74 5.78 16.63
C ARG A 165 -6.09 4.46 15.94
N ILE A 166 -5.19 3.49 15.97
CA ILE A 166 -5.42 2.17 15.33
C ILE A 166 -6.44 1.33 16.10
N GLN A 167 -6.54 1.50 17.42
CA GLN A 167 -7.55 0.83 18.23
C GLN A 167 -8.96 1.28 17.83
N SER A 168 -9.17 2.58 17.65
CA SER A 168 -10.48 3.14 17.27
C SER A 168 -10.88 2.72 15.85
N ILE A 169 -9.93 2.68 14.91
CA ILE A 169 -10.18 2.19 13.54
C ILE A 169 -10.59 0.71 13.59
N TRP A 170 -9.84 -0.11 14.33
CA TRP A 170 -10.13 -1.54 14.45
C TRP A 170 -11.52 -1.78 15.06
N SER A 171 -11.85 -1.09 16.15
CA SER A 171 -13.19 -1.13 16.76
C SER A 171 -14.28 -0.71 15.78
N ARG A 172 -14.08 0.39 15.02
CA ARG A 172 -15.07 0.84 14.02
C ARG A 172 -15.29 -0.19 12.92
N LEU A 173 -14.22 -0.82 12.42
CA LEU A 173 -14.33 -1.85 11.40
C LEU A 173 -15.06 -3.10 11.95
N GLN A 174 -14.90 -3.40 13.23
CA GLN A 174 -15.61 -4.47 13.91
C GLN A 174 -17.11 -4.15 14.07
N GLU A 175 -17.43 -2.98 14.62
CA GLU A 175 -18.80 -2.52 14.89
C GLU A 175 -19.65 -2.42 13.62
N THR A 176 -19.04 -2.00 12.51
CA THR A 176 -19.72 -1.90 11.20
C THR A 176 -19.87 -3.25 10.49
N GLY A 177 -19.31 -4.33 11.05
CA GLY A 177 -19.31 -5.68 10.46
C GLY A 177 -18.39 -5.81 9.24
N LEU A 178 -17.57 -4.81 8.91
CA LEU A 178 -16.63 -4.88 7.79
C LEU A 178 -15.55 -5.94 8.02
N LEU A 179 -15.07 -6.11 9.25
CA LEU A 179 -14.10 -7.17 9.56
C LEU A 179 -14.61 -8.58 9.21
N ASN A 180 -15.92 -8.82 9.24
CA ASN A 180 -16.50 -10.13 8.93
C ASN A 180 -16.50 -10.43 7.41
N LYS A 181 -16.26 -9.40 6.60
CA LYS A 181 -16.16 -9.50 5.13
C LYS A 181 -14.71 -9.55 4.66
N CYS A 182 -13.75 -9.24 5.53
CA CYS A 182 -12.33 -9.22 5.21
C CYS A 182 -11.63 -10.50 5.65
N GLU A 183 -10.57 -10.86 4.94
CA GLU A 183 -9.62 -11.88 5.39
C GLU A 183 -8.60 -11.24 6.33
N ARG A 184 -8.43 -11.80 7.53
CA ARG A 184 -7.46 -11.28 8.49
C ARG A 184 -6.07 -11.78 8.16
N ILE A 185 -5.16 -10.85 7.91
CA ILE A 185 -3.77 -11.14 7.58
C ILE A 185 -2.93 -11.02 8.84
N GLN A 186 -2.26 -12.12 9.19
CA GLN A 186 -1.32 -12.15 10.30
C GLN A 186 -0.05 -11.38 9.91
N GLY A 187 0.26 -10.35 10.69
CA GLY A 187 1.50 -9.60 10.56
C GLY A 187 2.71 -10.34 11.12
N ARG A 188 3.88 -9.82 10.83
CA ARG A 188 5.16 -10.20 11.45
C ARG A 188 6.03 -8.96 11.62
N LYS A 189 7.09 -9.07 12.41
CA LYS A 189 8.14 -8.05 12.41
C LYS A 189 8.93 -8.17 11.11
N ALA A 190 9.17 -7.06 10.43
CA ALA A 190 10.14 -7.01 9.34
C ALA A 190 11.54 -7.38 9.84
N SER A 191 12.30 -8.08 8.99
CA SER A 191 13.71 -8.37 9.24
C SER A 191 14.55 -7.10 9.08
N LEU A 192 15.80 -7.10 9.56
CA LEU A 192 16.66 -5.93 9.38
C LEU A 192 17.04 -5.77 7.90
N GLU A 193 17.20 -6.88 7.18
CA GLU A 193 17.51 -6.91 5.74
C GLU A 193 16.37 -6.29 4.92
N GLU A 194 15.12 -6.55 5.28
CA GLU A 194 13.96 -5.90 4.64
C GLU A 194 13.96 -4.39 4.87
N ILE A 195 14.28 -3.94 6.10
CA ILE A 195 14.32 -2.51 6.42
C ILE A 195 15.48 -1.82 5.70
N GLN A 196 16.61 -2.51 5.53
CA GLN A 196 17.80 -2.04 4.80
C GLN A 196 17.56 -1.83 3.31
N LEU A 197 16.42 -2.26 2.75
CA LEU A 197 16.04 -1.91 1.38
C LEU A 197 15.94 -0.38 1.21
N VAL A 198 15.53 0.35 2.26
CA VAL A 198 15.36 1.81 2.23
C VAL A 198 16.31 2.52 3.18
N HIS A 199 16.58 1.96 4.35
CA HIS A 199 17.31 2.67 5.39
C HIS A 199 18.76 2.18 5.51
N SER A 200 19.65 3.06 5.95
CA SER A 200 21.05 2.70 6.19
C SER A 200 21.17 1.63 7.29
N GLU A 201 22.26 0.87 7.25
CA GLU A 201 22.55 -0.14 8.26
C GLU A 201 22.51 0.44 9.68
N HIS A 202 23.10 1.63 9.88
CA HIS A 202 23.11 2.30 11.17
C HIS A 202 21.70 2.63 11.66
N HIS A 203 20.84 3.19 10.80
CA HIS A 203 19.45 3.50 11.12
C HIS A 203 18.64 2.24 11.47
N CYS A 204 18.85 1.16 10.72
CA CYS A 204 18.24 -0.14 10.96
C CYS A 204 18.63 -0.72 12.32
N LEU A 205 19.90 -0.64 12.69
CA LEU A 205 20.38 -1.13 13.99
C LEU A 205 19.83 -0.27 15.13
N LEU A 206 19.90 1.06 14.99
CA LEU A 206 19.48 2.01 16.01
C LEU A 206 18.00 1.86 16.39
N TYR A 207 17.11 1.78 15.39
CA TYR A 207 15.66 1.73 15.63
C TYR A 207 15.07 0.32 15.51
N GLY A 208 15.80 -0.65 14.94
CA GLY A 208 15.30 -2.00 14.65
C GLY A 208 15.72 -3.07 15.65
N THR A 209 16.62 -2.74 16.57
CA THR A 209 17.05 -3.65 17.65
C THR A 209 16.55 -3.16 19.01
N SER A 210 16.26 -4.11 19.90
CA SER A 210 15.98 -3.79 21.30
C SER A 210 17.31 -3.78 22.08
N PRO A 211 17.47 -2.91 23.09
CA PRO A 211 18.63 -2.97 24.00
C PRO A 211 18.84 -4.36 24.63
N LEU A 212 17.75 -5.13 24.80
CA LEU A 212 17.80 -6.50 25.32
C LEU A 212 18.38 -7.51 24.32
N ASP A 213 18.21 -7.26 23.03
CA ASP A 213 18.75 -8.10 21.95
C ASP A 213 20.22 -7.74 21.64
N GLY A 214 20.60 -6.47 21.82
CA GLY A 214 21.96 -5.96 21.61
C GLY A 214 23.03 -6.58 22.51
N GLN A 215 22.66 -7.15 23.66
CA GLN A 215 23.59 -7.91 24.52
C GLN A 215 24.01 -9.27 23.94
N LYS A 216 23.29 -9.78 22.92
CA LYS A 216 23.65 -11.02 22.20
C LYS A 216 24.43 -10.76 20.91
N LEU A 217 24.52 -9.50 20.46
CA LEU A 217 25.27 -9.12 19.27
C LEU A 217 26.74 -8.88 19.63
N ASP A 218 27.64 -9.35 18.78
CA ASP A 218 29.09 -9.37 19.00
C ASP A 218 29.65 -8.05 19.58
N SER A 219 30.60 -8.17 20.52
CA SER A 219 31.25 -7.07 21.27
C SER A 219 32.00 -6.04 20.41
N ARG A 220 31.91 -6.13 19.07
CA ARG A 220 32.46 -5.17 18.10
C ARG A 220 31.45 -4.14 17.58
N THR A 221 30.15 -4.33 17.85
CA THR A 221 29.06 -3.42 17.41
C THR A 221 28.44 -2.64 18.57
N HIS A 222 29.23 -2.32 19.59
CA HIS A 222 28.75 -1.50 20.71
C HIS A 222 28.45 -0.06 20.24
N LEU A 223 27.18 0.21 19.92
CA LEU A 223 26.56 1.54 19.96
C LEU A 223 26.44 2.09 21.41
N GLY A 224 27.15 1.50 22.36
CA GLY A 224 26.90 1.51 23.81
C GLY A 224 27.15 2.85 24.52
N ASP A 225 27.62 3.87 23.81
CA ASP A 225 27.73 5.24 24.33
C ASP A 225 27.20 6.29 23.33
N ASP A 226 27.29 6.05 22.01
CA ASP A 226 26.79 6.98 20.99
C ASP A 226 25.27 6.94 20.78
N SER A 227 24.58 5.84 21.09
CA SER A 227 23.11 5.74 20.96
C SER A 227 22.35 6.76 21.82
N ARG A 228 22.92 7.16 22.97
CA ARG A 228 22.35 8.20 23.84
C ARG A 228 22.31 9.58 23.20
N LYS A 229 23.11 9.85 22.15
CA LYS A 229 23.08 11.13 21.44
C LYS A 229 21.86 11.27 20.53
N PHE A 230 21.25 10.16 20.11
CA PHE A 230 20.13 10.15 19.18
C PHE A 230 18.76 10.21 19.87
N PHE A 231 18.72 10.03 21.18
CA PHE A 231 17.50 10.13 21.98
C PHE A 231 17.64 11.24 23.00
N SER A 232 16.65 12.12 23.05
CA SER A 232 16.60 13.24 23.98
C SER A 232 15.41 13.11 24.94
N SER A 233 15.60 13.60 26.16
CA SER A 233 14.50 13.76 27.10
C SER A 233 13.51 14.81 26.59
N LEU A 234 12.24 14.44 26.54
CA LEU A 234 11.15 15.32 26.13
C LEU A 234 10.60 16.12 27.32
N PRO A 235 9.99 17.29 27.09
CA PRO A 235 9.36 18.08 28.15
C PRO A 235 8.28 17.34 28.95
N CYS A 236 7.67 16.31 28.37
CA CYS A 236 6.68 15.46 29.04
C CYS A 236 7.30 14.40 29.97
N GLY A 237 8.63 14.32 30.06
CA GLY A 237 9.36 13.32 30.84
C GLY A 237 9.61 11.99 30.10
N GLY A 238 9.20 11.89 28.84
CA GLY A 238 9.52 10.75 27.97
C GLY A 238 10.86 10.89 27.24
N LEU A 239 11.15 9.94 26.36
CA LEU A 239 12.25 10.00 25.40
C LEU A 239 11.69 10.17 23.98
N GLY A 240 12.47 10.75 23.09
CA GLY A 240 12.16 10.90 21.67
C GLY A 240 13.42 11.13 20.85
N VAL A 241 13.30 11.05 19.53
CA VAL A 241 14.40 11.42 18.60
C VAL A 241 14.39 12.92 18.33
N ASP A 242 13.20 13.53 18.33
CA ASP A 242 12.92 14.96 18.25
C ASP A 242 11.70 15.30 19.14
N SER A 243 11.15 16.50 19.01
CA SER A 243 10.07 16.99 19.87
C SER A 243 8.74 16.23 19.73
N ASP A 244 8.49 15.62 18.58
CA ASP A 244 7.21 15.02 18.19
C ASP A 244 7.29 13.50 18.05
N THR A 245 8.47 12.95 17.78
CA THR A 245 8.72 11.53 17.54
C THR A 245 9.23 10.84 18.81
N ILE A 246 8.29 10.33 19.60
CA ILE A 246 8.57 9.66 20.87
C ILE A 246 9.31 8.33 20.69
N TRP A 247 10.09 7.93 21.69
CA TRP A 247 10.76 6.65 21.75
C TRP A 247 10.49 5.97 23.10
N ASN A 248 9.78 4.85 23.03
CA ASN A 248 9.73 3.85 24.10
C ASN A 248 10.82 2.80 23.88
N GLU A 249 11.79 2.73 24.79
CA GLU A 249 12.97 1.86 24.70
C GLU A 249 12.65 0.37 24.56
N LEU A 250 11.55 -0.09 25.14
CA LEU A 250 11.18 -1.52 25.14
C LEU A 250 10.29 -1.91 23.96
N HIS A 251 9.58 -0.96 23.36
CA HIS A 251 8.43 -1.28 22.50
C HIS A 251 8.44 -0.64 21.12
N SER A 252 9.12 0.49 20.94
CA SER A 252 9.06 1.24 19.67
C SER A 252 9.68 0.47 18.52
N SER A 253 10.87 -0.12 18.75
CA SER A 253 11.53 -0.99 17.78
C SER A 253 10.62 -2.13 17.32
N GLY A 254 10.01 -2.86 18.27
CA GLY A 254 9.11 -3.96 17.97
C GLY A 254 7.86 -3.55 17.20
N ALA A 255 7.27 -2.40 17.55
CA ALA A 255 6.08 -1.87 16.91
C ALA A 255 6.36 -1.34 15.49
N ALA A 256 7.43 -0.56 15.30
CA ALA A 256 7.82 -0.04 13.99
C ALA A 256 8.12 -1.19 13.01
N ARG A 257 8.83 -2.22 13.46
CA ARG A 257 9.07 -3.43 12.64
C ARG A 257 7.80 -4.21 12.35
N MET A 258 6.85 -4.26 13.29
CA MET A 258 5.55 -4.90 13.07
C MET A 258 4.73 -4.14 12.03
N ALA A 259 4.72 -2.81 12.07
CA ALA A 259 4.04 -1.99 11.07
C ALA A 259 4.56 -2.28 9.66
N VAL A 260 5.89 -2.30 9.46
CA VAL A 260 6.51 -2.64 8.17
C VAL A 260 6.11 -4.04 7.71
N GLY A 261 6.26 -5.05 8.57
CA GLY A 261 5.96 -6.43 8.17
C GLY A 261 4.47 -6.69 7.92
N CYS A 262 3.56 -6.02 8.63
CA CYS A 262 2.12 -6.03 8.30
C CYS A 262 1.85 -5.53 6.87
N VAL A 263 2.52 -4.46 6.44
CA VAL A 263 2.34 -3.91 5.09
C VAL A 263 2.93 -4.85 4.03
N ILE A 264 4.13 -5.41 4.26
CA ILE A 264 4.76 -6.41 3.37
C ILE A 264 3.83 -7.63 3.19
N GLU A 265 3.34 -8.20 4.28
CA GLU A 265 2.50 -9.41 4.27
C GLU A 265 1.18 -9.19 3.52
N LEU A 266 0.56 -8.03 3.72
CA LEU A 266 -0.69 -7.69 3.05
C LEU A 266 -0.45 -7.44 1.54
N ALA A 267 0.54 -6.63 1.20
CA ALA A 267 0.80 -6.27 -0.18
C ALA A 267 1.29 -7.47 -1.01
N SER A 268 2.08 -8.38 -0.42
CA SER A 268 2.55 -9.59 -1.09
C SER A 268 1.40 -10.52 -1.48
N ARG A 269 0.39 -10.68 -0.60
CA ARG A 269 -0.82 -11.47 -0.90
C ARG A 269 -1.71 -10.82 -1.96
N VAL A 270 -1.75 -9.49 -2.01
CA VAL A 270 -2.42 -8.77 -3.11
C VAL A 270 -1.64 -8.95 -4.42
N ALA A 271 -0.30 -8.87 -4.37
CA ALA A 271 0.59 -9.06 -5.53
C ALA A 271 0.55 -10.46 -6.13
N SER A 272 0.37 -11.48 -5.28
CA SER A 272 0.25 -12.89 -5.69
C SER A 272 -1.14 -13.24 -6.22
N GLY A 273 -2.15 -12.40 -5.97
CA GLY A 273 -3.54 -12.63 -6.35
C GLY A 273 -4.34 -13.45 -5.33
N GLU A 274 -3.76 -13.79 -4.19
CA GLU A 274 -4.47 -14.40 -3.05
C GLU A 274 -5.58 -13.48 -2.52
N LEU A 275 -5.33 -12.17 -2.52
CA LEU A 275 -6.29 -11.14 -2.16
C LEU A 275 -6.58 -10.21 -3.33
N LYS A 276 -7.78 -9.64 -3.36
CA LYS A 276 -8.15 -8.63 -4.38
C LYS A 276 -7.55 -7.26 -4.08
N ASN A 277 -7.58 -6.88 -2.80
CA ASN A 277 -7.06 -5.63 -2.27
C ASN A 277 -6.85 -5.78 -0.76
N GLY A 278 -6.32 -4.76 -0.10
CA GLY A 278 -6.13 -4.80 1.34
C GLY A 278 -6.08 -3.44 2.01
N PHE A 279 -6.31 -3.43 3.32
CA PHE A 279 -6.10 -2.27 4.19
C PHE A 279 -5.23 -2.64 5.40
N ALA A 280 -4.10 -1.94 5.61
CA ALA A 280 -3.22 -2.16 6.75
C ALA A 280 -3.50 -1.10 7.83
N VAL A 281 -3.99 -1.54 9.00
CA VAL A 281 -4.24 -0.67 10.17
C VAL A 281 -2.98 -0.67 11.04
N VAL A 282 -1.99 0.14 10.67
CA VAL A 282 -0.64 0.10 11.25
C VAL A 282 -0.22 1.42 11.91
N ARG A 283 0.70 1.32 12.87
CA ARG A 283 1.45 2.44 13.46
C ARG A 283 2.78 1.97 14.07
N PRO A 284 3.79 2.84 14.25
CA PRO A 284 3.87 4.25 13.82
C PRO A 284 3.76 4.45 12.29
N PRO A 285 3.50 5.67 11.80
CA PRO A 285 3.55 5.98 10.37
C PRO A 285 4.98 5.83 9.81
N GLY A 286 5.14 6.00 8.49
CA GLY A 286 6.42 5.75 7.82
C GLY A 286 6.88 6.74 6.76
N HIS A 287 5.99 7.48 6.11
CA HIS A 287 6.33 8.22 4.88
C HIS A 287 7.30 9.40 5.05
N HIS A 288 7.54 9.88 6.28
CA HIS A 288 8.55 10.89 6.58
C HIS A 288 9.93 10.32 6.90
N ALA A 289 10.05 9.00 7.13
CA ALA A 289 11.33 8.39 7.45
C ALA A 289 12.22 8.32 6.21
N GLU A 290 13.32 9.06 6.24
CA GLU A 290 14.37 9.08 5.21
C GLU A 290 15.36 7.93 5.41
N GLU A 291 16.33 7.78 4.50
CA GLU A 291 17.34 6.71 4.56
C GLU A 291 18.03 6.60 5.93
N SER A 292 18.37 7.74 6.54
CA SER A 292 19.10 7.78 7.81
C SER A 292 18.52 8.78 8.83
N ALA A 293 17.24 9.14 8.70
CA ALA A 293 16.60 10.06 9.62
C ALA A 293 15.16 9.63 9.96
N ALA A 294 14.86 9.59 11.26
CA ALA A 294 13.51 9.46 11.80
C ALA A 294 12.98 10.87 12.11
N MET A 295 11.75 11.16 11.71
CA MET A 295 11.09 12.46 11.92
C MET A 295 9.58 12.34 11.71
N GLY A 296 8.80 13.31 12.19
CA GLY A 296 7.36 13.35 11.92
C GLY A 296 6.64 12.06 12.33
N PHE A 297 6.98 11.54 13.52
CA PHE A 297 6.50 10.25 14.06
C PHE A 297 6.99 8.99 13.33
N CYS A 298 7.78 9.11 12.27
CA CYS A 298 8.16 8.01 11.39
C CYS A 298 9.57 7.49 11.68
N PHE A 299 9.71 6.17 11.86
CA PHE A 299 11.00 5.50 12.03
C PHE A 299 11.42 4.71 10.80
N PHE A 300 10.50 3.95 10.21
CA PHE A 300 10.73 3.14 9.02
C PHE A 300 9.64 3.38 8.00
N ASN A 301 10.02 3.59 6.75
CA ASN A 301 9.08 3.83 5.68
C ASN A 301 8.48 2.51 5.18
N SER A 302 7.41 2.08 5.87
CA SER A 302 6.74 0.80 5.61
C SER A 302 6.32 0.64 4.14
N VAL A 303 5.88 1.72 3.50
CA VAL A 303 5.42 1.71 2.11
C VAL A 303 6.58 1.64 1.14
N ALA A 304 7.63 2.44 1.34
CA ALA A 304 8.82 2.39 0.48
C ALA A 304 9.55 1.04 0.60
N ILE A 305 9.70 0.51 1.82
CA ILE A 305 10.27 -0.81 2.06
C ILE A 305 9.45 -1.87 1.32
N THR A 306 8.12 -1.82 1.45
CA THR A 306 7.24 -2.76 0.77
C THR A 306 7.34 -2.64 -0.75
N ALA A 307 7.36 -1.44 -1.31
CA ALA A 307 7.51 -1.25 -2.75
C ALA A 307 8.85 -1.83 -3.28
N LYS A 308 9.97 -1.59 -2.59
CA LYS A 308 11.25 -2.23 -2.94
C LYS A 308 11.20 -3.75 -2.78
N TYR A 309 10.57 -4.25 -1.72
CA TYR A 309 10.39 -5.69 -1.52
C TYR A 309 9.59 -6.34 -2.67
N LEU A 310 8.46 -5.74 -3.08
CA LEU A 310 7.66 -6.24 -4.20
C LEU A 310 8.42 -6.19 -5.53
N ARG A 311 9.17 -5.11 -5.78
CA ARG A 311 9.99 -4.96 -6.98
C ARG A 311 11.10 -6.02 -7.01
N ASP A 312 11.88 -6.15 -5.94
CA ASP A 312 13.11 -6.94 -5.91
C ASP A 312 12.87 -8.43 -5.64
N GLN A 313 11.85 -8.78 -4.84
CA GLN A 313 11.57 -10.16 -4.44
C GLN A 313 10.44 -10.80 -5.25
N LEU A 314 9.47 -10.01 -5.73
CA LEU A 314 8.32 -10.50 -6.48
C LEU A 314 8.30 -10.06 -7.95
N ASN A 315 9.36 -9.39 -8.42
CA ASN A 315 9.53 -8.92 -9.80
C ASN A 315 8.34 -8.05 -10.29
N ILE A 316 7.84 -7.18 -9.42
CA ILE A 316 6.79 -6.21 -9.78
C ILE A 316 7.47 -5.00 -10.44
N ASN A 317 7.36 -4.92 -11.77
CA ASN A 317 8.12 -3.97 -12.60
C ASN A 317 7.55 -2.53 -12.59
N LYS A 318 6.31 -2.33 -12.14
CA LYS A 318 5.64 -1.03 -12.12
C LYS A 318 4.83 -0.87 -10.84
N ILE A 319 5.17 0.12 -10.02
CA ILE A 319 4.47 0.40 -8.77
C ILE A 319 3.98 1.85 -8.80
N LEU A 320 2.73 2.06 -8.39
CA LEU A 320 2.16 3.37 -8.18
C LEU A 320 1.98 3.58 -6.67
N ILE A 321 2.58 4.63 -6.14
CA ILE A 321 2.35 5.07 -4.76
C ILE A 321 1.59 6.39 -4.82
N VAL A 322 0.40 6.41 -4.22
CA VAL A 322 -0.41 7.63 -4.06
C VAL A 322 -0.47 7.98 -2.59
N ASP A 323 0.18 9.07 -2.22
CA ASP A 323 0.20 9.60 -0.86
C ASP A 323 -0.88 10.68 -0.71
N LEU A 324 -1.89 10.37 0.12
CA LEU A 324 -3.03 11.22 0.43
C LEU A 324 -2.97 11.74 1.87
N ASP A 325 -1.85 11.53 2.55
CA ASP A 325 -1.58 12.28 3.77
C ASP A 325 -1.54 13.78 3.46
N VAL A 326 -1.99 14.61 4.40
CA VAL A 326 -1.96 16.07 4.23
C VAL A 326 -0.53 16.62 4.20
N HIS A 327 0.44 15.88 4.73
CA HIS A 327 1.86 16.22 4.70
C HIS A 327 2.56 15.50 3.55
N HIS A 328 3.58 16.14 2.98
CA HIS A 328 4.40 15.53 1.95
C HIS A 328 5.22 14.34 2.51
N GLY A 329 5.15 13.17 1.86
CA GLY A 329 5.92 11.98 2.20
C GLY A 329 7.37 12.06 1.70
N ASN A 330 8.16 12.97 2.27
CA ASN A 330 9.55 13.24 1.89
C ASN A 330 10.44 11.99 1.84
N GLY A 331 10.27 11.04 2.78
CA GLY A 331 11.01 9.79 2.79
C GLY A 331 10.66 8.88 1.61
N THR A 332 9.39 8.84 1.21
CA THR A 332 8.96 8.07 0.04
C THR A 332 9.47 8.70 -1.25
N GLN A 333 9.39 10.03 -1.38
CA GLN A 333 9.97 10.76 -2.51
C GLN A 333 11.47 10.45 -2.64
N GLN A 334 12.24 10.58 -1.55
CA GLN A 334 13.67 10.29 -1.54
C GLN A 334 13.98 8.85 -1.99
N ALA A 335 13.22 7.87 -1.52
CA ALA A 335 13.47 6.46 -1.79
C ALA A 335 13.38 6.07 -3.27
N PHE A 336 12.63 6.83 -4.08
CA PHE A 336 12.34 6.53 -5.49
C PHE A 336 12.67 7.68 -6.45
N TYR A 337 13.32 8.75 -5.99
CA TYR A 337 13.50 9.98 -6.78
C TYR A 337 14.23 9.78 -8.12
N ALA A 338 15.03 8.71 -8.23
CA ALA A 338 15.76 8.34 -9.44
C ALA A 338 15.22 7.09 -10.16
N ASP A 339 14.13 6.50 -9.67
CA ASP A 339 13.64 5.17 -10.07
C ASP A 339 12.39 5.24 -10.98
N PRO A 340 12.50 4.93 -12.28
CA PRO A 340 11.35 4.92 -13.19
C PRO A 340 10.39 3.74 -12.99
N SER A 341 10.72 2.75 -12.17
CA SER A 341 9.82 1.63 -11.90
C SER A 341 8.71 1.99 -10.90
N VAL A 342 8.84 3.12 -10.21
CA VAL A 342 7.88 3.58 -9.19
C VAL A 342 7.43 5.01 -9.50
N LEU A 343 6.13 5.20 -9.79
CA LEU A 343 5.55 6.54 -9.81
C LEU A 343 5.10 6.92 -8.39
N TYR A 344 5.68 8.00 -7.84
CA TYR A 344 5.20 8.62 -6.61
C TYR A 344 4.31 9.82 -6.94
N ILE A 345 3.11 9.86 -6.37
CA ILE A 345 2.21 11.02 -6.43
C ILE A 345 1.83 11.41 -5.01
N SER A 346 2.06 12.67 -4.63
CA SER A 346 1.66 13.22 -3.34
C SER A 346 0.65 14.36 -3.50
N LEU A 347 -0.38 14.38 -2.65
CA LEU A 347 -1.35 15.47 -2.53
C LEU A 347 -1.26 16.05 -1.12
N HIS A 348 -0.53 17.15 -0.96
CA HIS A 348 -0.19 17.67 0.36
C HIS A 348 -0.34 19.18 0.44
N ARG A 349 -0.57 19.67 1.67
CA ARG A 349 -0.46 21.09 1.96
C ARG A 349 1.00 21.49 1.91
N TYR A 350 1.31 22.49 1.11
CA TYR A 350 2.68 22.96 0.89
C TYR A 350 2.87 24.39 1.36
N ASP A 351 1.96 25.29 0.96
CA ASP A 351 1.99 26.72 1.30
C ASP A 351 3.40 27.34 1.10
N GLU A 352 3.96 27.14 -0.09
CA GLU A 352 5.30 27.61 -0.46
C GLU A 352 6.40 27.17 0.53
N GLY A 353 6.31 25.92 1.00
CA GLY A 353 7.27 25.31 1.93
C GLY A 353 7.06 25.71 3.40
N ASN A 354 5.98 26.42 3.74
CA ASN A 354 5.69 26.87 5.10
C ASN A 354 4.82 25.89 5.92
N PHE A 355 4.49 24.72 5.36
CA PHE A 355 3.82 23.64 6.08
C PHE A 355 4.75 22.43 6.22
N PHE A 356 4.68 21.72 7.35
CA PHE A 356 5.54 20.55 7.59
C PHE A 356 5.39 19.50 6.48
N PRO A 357 6.49 18.90 5.97
CA PRO A 357 7.90 19.08 6.35
C PRO A 357 8.64 20.20 5.60
N GLY A 358 7.95 20.94 4.73
CA GLY A 358 8.51 22.04 3.94
C GLY A 358 9.05 21.65 2.56
N SER A 359 9.22 20.35 2.29
CA SER A 359 9.55 19.80 0.98
C SER A 359 8.31 19.48 0.14
N GLY A 360 8.51 18.99 -1.09
CA GLY A 360 7.41 18.58 -1.96
C GLY A 360 7.01 19.67 -2.97
N ALA A 361 7.95 20.52 -3.38
CA ALA A 361 7.64 21.57 -4.35
C ALA A 361 7.17 20.96 -5.69
N PRO A 362 6.28 21.63 -6.45
CA PRO A 362 5.79 21.12 -7.74
C PRO A 362 6.87 20.89 -8.81
N ASN A 363 8.04 21.52 -8.68
CA ASN A 363 9.17 21.39 -9.59
C ASN A 363 10.13 20.24 -9.22
N GLU A 364 9.91 19.55 -8.09
CA GLU A 364 10.63 18.35 -7.70
C GLU A 364 10.06 17.14 -8.47
N VAL A 365 10.55 16.91 -9.69
CA VAL A 365 9.97 15.94 -10.64
C VAL A 365 10.76 14.63 -10.77
N GLY A 366 11.74 14.39 -9.89
CA GLY A 366 12.67 13.28 -9.99
C GLY A 366 13.98 13.66 -10.67
N ILE A 367 14.91 12.70 -10.75
CA ILE A 367 16.25 12.89 -11.35
C ILE A 367 16.65 11.70 -12.21
N GLY A 368 17.51 11.95 -13.20
CA GLY A 368 18.08 10.89 -14.03
C GLY A 368 16.97 10.11 -14.74
N GLN A 369 16.93 8.79 -14.55
CA GLN A 369 15.89 7.96 -15.17
C GLN A 369 14.51 8.14 -14.50
N GLY A 370 14.45 8.63 -13.27
CA GLY A 370 13.20 8.89 -12.55
C GLY A 370 12.58 10.25 -12.83
N GLU A 371 13.16 11.07 -13.72
CA GLU A 371 12.56 12.35 -14.11
C GLU A 371 11.17 12.13 -14.74
N GLY A 372 10.14 12.81 -14.22
CA GLY A 372 8.73 12.61 -14.56
C GLY A 372 8.01 11.55 -13.74
N TYR A 373 8.71 10.79 -12.89
CA TYR A 373 8.16 9.73 -12.03
C TYR A 373 7.95 10.19 -10.57
N ASN A 374 8.03 11.50 -10.33
CA ASN A 374 7.66 12.14 -9.07
C ASN A 374 6.68 13.29 -9.35
N ILE A 375 5.47 13.22 -8.78
CA ILE A 375 4.42 14.22 -8.99
C ILE A 375 3.97 14.77 -7.65
N ASN A 376 4.32 16.02 -7.40
CA ASN A 376 3.84 16.78 -6.25
C ASN A 376 2.65 17.67 -6.63
N ILE A 377 1.46 17.31 -6.13
CA ILE A 377 0.28 18.18 -6.14
C ILE A 377 0.31 18.96 -4.83
N ALA A 378 1.09 20.03 -4.86
CA ALA A 378 1.39 20.86 -3.70
C ALA A 378 0.33 21.98 -3.56
N TRP A 379 -0.51 21.91 -2.53
CA TRP A 379 -1.52 22.92 -2.27
C TRP A 379 -0.88 24.18 -1.66
N THR A 380 -1.05 25.31 -2.34
CA THR A 380 -0.68 26.64 -1.86
C THR A 380 -1.92 27.53 -1.80
N GLY A 381 -1.91 28.50 -0.89
CA GLY A 381 -2.98 29.47 -0.69
C GLY A 381 -3.49 29.52 0.75
N GLY A 382 -2.90 28.72 1.64
CA GLY A 382 -3.30 28.63 3.03
C GLY A 382 -4.65 27.97 3.19
N LEU A 383 -5.44 28.53 4.10
CA LEU A 383 -6.77 28.04 4.46
C LEU A 383 -7.86 29.02 4.00
N ASP A 384 -7.66 29.67 2.84
CA ASP A 384 -8.56 30.69 2.29
C ASP A 384 -9.01 30.40 0.83
N PRO A 385 -10.05 29.55 0.64
CA PRO A 385 -10.65 28.67 1.63
C PRO A 385 -9.79 27.42 1.88
N PRO A 386 -10.05 26.67 2.97
CA PRO A 386 -9.43 25.35 3.15
C PRO A 386 -9.81 24.41 2.01
N MET A 387 -8.84 23.61 1.54
CA MET A 387 -9.09 22.55 0.56
C MET A 387 -10.06 21.51 1.12
N GLY A 388 -11.02 21.07 0.30
CA GLY A 388 -12.00 20.06 0.67
C GLY A 388 -12.23 19.01 -0.43
N ASP A 389 -13.38 18.35 -0.37
CA ASP A 389 -13.74 17.25 -1.28
C ASP A 389 -13.63 17.65 -2.76
N VAL A 390 -14.04 18.87 -3.12
CA VAL A 390 -14.09 19.34 -4.51
C VAL A 390 -12.67 19.45 -5.09
N GLU A 391 -11.75 20.06 -4.35
CA GLU A 391 -10.38 20.28 -4.79
C GLU A 391 -9.62 18.96 -4.93
N TYR A 392 -9.79 18.05 -3.97
CA TYR A 392 -9.24 16.70 -4.07
C TYR A 392 -9.82 15.93 -5.25
N LEU A 393 -11.15 15.93 -5.45
CA LEU A 393 -11.77 15.23 -6.58
C LEU A 393 -11.29 15.77 -7.94
N GLU A 394 -11.09 17.08 -8.05
CA GLU A 394 -10.58 17.70 -9.29
C GLU A 394 -9.11 17.37 -9.54
N ALA A 395 -8.25 17.33 -8.50
CA ALA A 395 -6.88 16.83 -8.64
C ALA A 395 -6.86 15.38 -9.13
N PHE A 396 -7.75 14.54 -8.62
CA PHE A 396 -7.86 13.15 -9.08
C PHE A 396 -8.28 13.04 -10.55
N ARG A 397 -9.25 13.86 -11.00
CA ARG A 397 -9.71 13.85 -12.40
C ARG A 397 -8.67 14.41 -13.36
N SER A 398 -8.09 15.57 -13.05
CA SER A 398 -7.23 16.30 -13.97
C SER A 398 -5.79 15.77 -14.01
N ARG A 399 -5.25 15.34 -12.87
CA ARG A 399 -3.84 14.94 -12.72
C ARG A 399 -3.66 13.44 -12.53
N LEU A 400 -4.41 12.77 -11.65
CA LEU A 400 -4.18 11.34 -11.41
C LEU A 400 -4.73 10.46 -12.54
N GLN A 401 -5.97 10.68 -13.00
CA GLN A 401 -6.56 9.86 -14.06
C GLN A 401 -5.80 9.99 -15.39
N SER A 402 -5.35 11.19 -15.76
CA SER A 402 -4.61 11.42 -17.00
C SER A 402 -3.30 10.62 -17.07
N HIS A 403 -2.59 10.45 -15.94
CA HIS A 403 -1.32 9.72 -15.88
C HIS A 403 -1.50 8.21 -15.60
N THR A 404 -2.54 7.81 -14.88
CA THR A 404 -2.75 6.40 -14.46
C THR A 404 -3.45 5.53 -15.52
N HIS A 405 -4.29 6.11 -16.38
CA HIS A 405 -5.13 5.34 -17.31
C HIS A 405 -4.36 4.58 -18.41
N ARG A 406 -3.07 4.85 -18.60
CA ARG A 406 -2.32 4.24 -19.71
C ARG A 406 -1.27 3.20 -19.30
N CYS A 407 -0.83 3.13 -18.04
CA CYS A 407 0.43 2.44 -17.67
C CYS A 407 1.61 2.74 -18.62
N THR A 408 1.46 3.80 -19.43
CA THR A 408 2.48 4.49 -20.19
C THR A 408 2.85 5.62 -19.27
N TRP A 409 3.64 5.27 -18.27
CA TRP A 409 4.44 6.26 -17.57
C TRP A 409 5.33 6.98 -18.61
N PRO A 410 5.80 8.20 -18.34
CA PRO A 410 6.54 9.04 -19.29
C PRO A 410 7.59 8.29 -20.11
#